data_AF-A0A497L1Y3-F1
#
_entry.id   AF-A0A497L1Y3-F1
#
_cell.length_a   1.000
_cell.length_b   1.000
_cell.length_c   1.000
_cell.angle_alpha   90.00
_cell.angle_beta   90.00
_cell.angle_gamma   90.00
#
_symmetry.space_group_name_H-M   'P 1'
#
loop_
_entity.id
_entity.type
_entity.pdbx_description
1 polymer ?
#
loop_
_entity_poly.entity_id
_entity_poly.type
_entity_poly.pdbx_seq_one_letter_code
_entity_poly.pdbx_strand_id
1 'polypeptide(L)'
;PEDPDESARRIRERIRQLSGAEVAVIVCDTHGRAHRDGEVNVAIGAFGISVIRDRRGEHDLFGYELKVKRTAVADELAAAAELVIGQADEGIPVAIIRGYGYERSETSSARELVRPREMDLFI
;
A
#
# COMPACT_ATOMS: atom_id res chain seq x y z
N PRO A 1 7.43 11.66 5.88
CA PRO A 1 6.71 12.95 5.67
C PRO A 1 5.81 13.26 6.88
N GLU A 2 5.47 14.53 7.14
CA GLU A 2 4.51 14.87 8.21
C GLU A 2 3.13 14.26 7.95
N ASP A 3 2.68 14.32 6.69
CA ASP A 3 1.49 13.63 6.20
C ASP A 3 1.82 12.90 4.86
N PRO A 4 2.09 11.59 4.92
CA PRO A 4 2.39 10.80 3.73
C PRO A 4 1.20 10.61 2.77
N ASP A 5 -0.04 10.54 3.28
CA ASP A 5 -1.24 10.41 2.44
C ASP A 5 -1.47 11.69 1.63
N GLU A 6 -1.32 12.85 2.28
CA GLU A 6 -1.38 14.15 1.61
C GLU A 6 -0.25 14.31 0.58
N SER A 7 0.94 13.79 0.88
CA SER A 7 2.06 13.75 -0.08
C SER A 7 1.69 12.91 -1.31
N ALA A 8 1.10 11.73 -1.12
CA ALA A 8 0.62 10.87 -2.20
C ALA A 8 -0.46 11.56 -3.05
N ARG A 9 -1.41 12.24 -2.40
CA ARG A 9 -2.47 13.03 -3.07
C ARG A 9 -1.88 14.10 -3.98
N ARG A 10 -0.96 14.93 -3.47
CA ARG A 10 -0.31 15.99 -4.26
C ARG A 10 0.46 15.45 -5.45
N ILE A 11 1.19 14.35 -5.29
CA ILE A 11 1.92 13.69 -6.37
C ILE A 11 0.94 13.20 -7.45
N ARG A 12 -0.15 12.53 -7.06
CA ARG A 12 -1.18 12.08 -8.00
C ARG A 12 -1.77 13.25 -8.78
N GLU A 13 -2.19 14.31 -8.08
CA GLU A 13 -2.78 15.50 -8.71
C GLU A 13 -1.81 16.12 -9.71
N ARG A 14 -0.53 16.20 -9.38
CA ARG A 14 0.49 16.71 -10.29
C ARG A 14 0.70 15.81 -11.51
N ILE A 15 0.74 14.49 -11.33
CA ILE A 15 0.81 13.52 -12.44
C ILE A 15 -0.40 13.69 -13.36
N ARG A 16 -1.61 13.79 -12.79
CA ARG A 16 -2.86 14.01 -13.53
C ARG A 16 -2.80 15.30 -14.35
N GLN A 17 -2.37 16.40 -13.75
CA GLN A 17 -2.24 17.69 -14.45
C GLN A 17 -1.23 17.64 -15.60
N LEU A 18 -0.13 16.91 -15.44
CA LEU A 18 0.95 16.85 -16.43
C LEU A 18 0.69 15.87 -17.57
N SER A 19 -0.01 14.77 -17.30
CA SER A 19 -0.12 13.64 -18.23
C SER A 19 -1.56 13.24 -18.58
N GLY A 20 -2.56 13.73 -17.83
CA GLY A 20 -3.93 13.26 -17.91
C GLY A 20 -4.16 11.85 -17.34
N ALA A 21 -3.11 11.18 -16.83
CA ALA A 21 -3.23 9.83 -16.31
C ALA A 21 -3.88 9.80 -14.92
N GLU A 22 -4.85 8.92 -14.75
CA GLU A 22 -5.45 8.59 -13.45
C GLU A 22 -4.71 7.40 -12.84
N VAL A 23 -3.91 7.67 -11.80
CA VAL A 23 -3.09 6.67 -11.11
C VAL A 23 -3.35 6.69 -9.61
N ALA A 24 -3.06 5.58 -8.93
CA ALA A 24 -2.82 5.59 -7.49
C ALA A 24 -1.36 5.91 -7.21
N VAL A 25 -1.10 6.49 -6.05
CA VAL A 25 0.26 6.75 -5.55
C VAL A 25 0.38 6.14 -4.16
N ILE A 26 1.47 5.40 -3.94
CA ILE A 26 1.85 4.84 -2.65
C ILE A 26 3.21 5.44 -2.29
N VAL A 27 3.31 5.97 -1.09
CA VAL A 27 4.57 6.37 -0.44
C VAL A 27 4.94 5.23 0.49
N CYS A 28 6.16 4.72 0.33
CA CYS A 28 6.66 3.60 1.11
C CYS A 28 7.94 3.96 1.85
N ASP A 29 8.22 3.19 2.90
CA ASP A 29 9.44 3.31 3.69
C ASP A 29 9.86 1.95 4.24
N THR A 30 11.15 1.81 4.53
CA THR A 30 11.78 0.56 4.92
C THR A 30 11.47 0.20 6.36
N HIS A 31 10.96 -1.01 6.59
CA HIS A 31 10.57 -1.51 7.90
C HIS A 31 11.06 -2.93 8.14
N GLY A 32 11.58 -3.18 9.34
CA GLY A 32 11.66 -4.52 9.89
C GLY A 32 10.28 -5.06 10.27
N ARG A 33 10.18 -6.34 10.60
CA ARG A 33 8.89 -6.96 10.98
C ARG A 33 9.09 -8.12 11.93
N ALA A 34 8.14 -8.28 12.85
CA ALA A 34 8.25 -9.26 13.93
C ALA A 34 8.53 -10.68 13.41
N HIS A 35 9.38 -11.38 14.17
CA HIS A 35 9.75 -12.80 13.96
C HIS A 35 10.52 -13.13 12.67
N ARG A 36 10.99 -12.14 11.89
CA ARG A 36 11.82 -12.40 10.69
C ARG A 36 12.96 -11.41 10.58
N ASP A 37 14.09 -11.91 10.08
CA ASP A 37 15.25 -11.09 9.72
C ASP A 37 15.04 -10.39 8.37
N GLY A 38 15.67 -9.23 8.24
CA GLY A 38 15.62 -8.37 7.06
C GLY A 38 14.43 -7.42 7.03
N GLU A 39 14.64 -6.32 6.33
CA GLU A 39 13.68 -5.25 6.11
C GLU A 39 12.90 -5.45 4.81
N VAL A 40 11.74 -4.82 4.72
CA VAL A 40 10.97 -4.64 3.48
C VAL A 40 10.33 -3.26 3.46
N ASN A 41 10.01 -2.73 2.30
CA ASN A 41 9.18 -1.53 2.20
C ASN A 41 7.72 -1.86 2.53
N VAL A 42 7.11 -1.00 3.33
CA VAL A 42 5.68 -0.98 3.64
C VAL A 42 5.08 0.35 3.25
N ALA A 43 3.77 0.41 3.03
CA ALA A 43 3.08 1.64 2.70
C ALA A 43 2.93 2.52 3.95
N ILE A 44 3.48 3.73 3.90
CA ILE A 44 3.30 4.76 4.94
C ILE A 44 2.33 5.85 4.53
N GLY A 45 2.01 5.94 3.23
CA GLY A 45 1.00 6.84 2.67
C GLY A 45 0.42 6.29 1.37
N ALA A 46 -0.84 6.56 1.09
CA ALA A 46 -1.48 6.16 -0.16
C ALA A 46 -2.61 7.10 -0.56
N PHE A 47 -2.82 7.26 -1.86
CA PHE A 47 -3.99 7.95 -2.38
C PHE A 47 -4.42 7.37 -3.72
N GLY A 48 -5.72 7.18 -3.91
CA GLY A 48 -6.29 6.64 -5.14
C GLY A 48 -6.51 5.14 -5.20
N ILE A 49 -6.21 4.44 -4.11
CA ILE A 49 -6.30 3.00 -3.96
C ILE A 49 -6.84 2.67 -2.58
N SER A 50 -7.68 1.64 -2.47
CA SER A 50 -8.00 1.04 -1.17
C SER A 50 -6.78 0.29 -0.65
N VAL A 51 -6.22 0.69 0.50
CA VAL A 51 -4.98 0.10 1.01
C VAL A 51 -5.16 -1.34 1.48
N ILE A 52 -6.40 -1.69 1.85
CA ILE A 52 -6.82 -3.03 2.20
C ILE A 52 -7.88 -3.49 1.22
N ARG A 53 -7.62 -4.59 0.54
CA ARG A 53 -8.66 -5.32 -0.21
C ARG A 53 -9.42 -6.21 0.74
N ASP A 54 -10.64 -5.82 1.08
CA ASP A 54 -11.55 -6.63 1.87
C ASP A 54 -12.28 -7.63 0.98
N ARG A 55 -12.04 -8.93 1.21
CA ARG A 55 -12.64 -10.03 0.46
C ARG A 55 -13.67 -10.78 1.28
N ARG A 56 -14.08 -10.24 2.43
CA ARG A 56 -15.09 -10.88 3.27
C ARG A 56 -16.43 -10.94 2.52
N GLY A 57 -17.11 -12.08 2.60
CA GLY A 57 -18.34 -12.35 1.84
C GLY A 57 -18.14 -12.89 0.42
N GLU A 58 -16.92 -12.80 -0.14
CA GLU A 58 -16.60 -13.53 -1.37
C GLU A 58 -16.56 -15.04 -1.10
N HIS A 59 -16.76 -15.85 -2.15
CA HIS A 59 -16.66 -17.30 -2.07
C HIS A 59 -15.36 -17.78 -2.70
N ASP A 60 -14.75 -18.82 -2.12
CA ASP A 60 -13.59 -19.49 -2.71
C ASP A 60 -13.97 -20.50 -3.81
N LEU A 61 -12.97 -21.22 -4.32
CA LEU A 61 -13.14 -22.22 -5.39
C LEU A 61 -14.08 -23.38 -5.02
N PHE A 62 -14.32 -23.61 -3.72
CA PHE A 62 -15.17 -24.69 -3.21
C PHE A 62 -16.50 -24.16 -2.66
N GLY A 63 -16.80 -22.88 -2.87
CA GLY A 63 -18.02 -22.23 -2.39
C GLY A 63 -18.00 -21.89 -0.90
N TYR A 64 -16.83 -21.87 -0.25
CA TYR A 64 -16.73 -21.40 1.14
C TYR A 64 -16.66 -19.87 1.20
N GLU A 65 -17.50 -19.27 2.03
CA GLU A 65 -17.52 -17.83 2.25
C GLU A 65 -16.32 -17.37 3.09
N LEU A 66 -15.53 -16.43 2.56
CA LEU A 66 -14.39 -15.86 3.24
C LEU A 66 -14.85 -14.97 4.42
N LYS A 67 -14.49 -15.34 5.65
CA LYS A 67 -14.94 -14.60 6.86
C LYS A 67 -14.01 -13.48 7.33
N VAL A 68 -12.71 -13.61 7.07
CA VAL A 68 -11.67 -12.74 7.66
C VAL A 68 -10.65 -12.21 6.65
N LYS A 69 -10.85 -12.45 5.36
CA LYS A 69 -9.83 -12.19 4.35
C LYS A 69 -9.73 -10.69 4.03
N ARG A 70 -8.74 -10.03 4.63
CA ARG A 70 -8.32 -8.67 4.34
C ARG A 70 -6.86 -8.71 3.88
N THR A 71 -6.59 -8.26 2.67
CA THR A 71 -5.24 -8.24 2.11
C THR A 71 -4.70 -6.81 2.14
N ALA A 72 -3.54 -6.59 2.75
CA ALA A 72 -2.81 -5.31 2.75
C ALA A 72 -2.16 -5.07 1.38
N VAL A 73 -2.97 -4.76 0.37
CA VAL A 73 -2.51 -4.65 -1.03
C VAL A 73 -1.51 -3.52 -1.22
N ALA A 74 -1.61 -2.44 -0.45
CA ALA A 74 -0.63 -1.35 -0.51
C ALA A 74 0.76 -1.82 -0.03
N ASP A 75 0.84 -2.65 1.01
CA ASP A 75 2.11 -3.24 1.47
C ASP A 75 2.67 -4.27 0.48
N GLU A 76 1.81 -5.10 -0.12
CA GLU A 76 2.24 -6.04 -1.18
C GLU A 76 2.88 -5.29 -2.36
N LEU A 77 2.28 -4.17 -2.78
CA LEU A 77 2.79 -3.33 -3.86
C LEU A 77 4.07 -2.57 -3.45
N ALA A 78 4.15 -2.07 -2.22
CA ALA A 78 5.34 -1.40 -1.69
C ALA A 78 6.54 -2.34 -1.63
N ALA A 79 6.35 -3.55 -1.09
CA ALA A 79 7.39 -4.58 -1.04
C ALA A 79 7.83 -5.03 -2.43
N ALA A 80 6.89 -5.14 -3.39
CA ALA A 80 7.25 -5.45 -4.78
C ALA A 80 8.04 -4.32 -5.46
N ALA A 81 7.67 -3.06 -5.19
CA ALA A 81 8.35 -1.88 -5.73
C ALA A 81 9.79 -1.73 -5.20
N GLU A 82 10.03 -2.14 -3.96
CA GLU A 82 11.37 -2.17 -3.34
C GLU A 82 12.41 -2.89 -4.19
N LEU A 83 12.03 -4.04 -4.78
CA LEU A 83 12.95 -4.87 -5.57
C LEU A 83 13.54 -4.14 -6.78
N VAL A 84 12.92 -3.03 -7.22
CA VAL A 84 13.42 -2.18 -8.30
C VAL A 84 13.91 -0.81 -7.82
N ILE A 85 13.37 -0.30 -6.71
CA ILE A 85 13.80 0.96 -6.08
C ILE A 85 15.18 0.80 -5.42
N GLY A 86 15.44 -0.36 -4.82
CA GLY A 86 16.63 -0.62 -4.01
C GLY A 86 16.45 -0.22 -2.55
N GLN A 87 17.53 -0.34 -1.79
CA GLN A 87 17.56 -0.07 -0.34
C GLN A 87 18.72 0.85 0.08
N ALA A 88 19.53 1.32 -0.87
CA ALA A 88 20.74 2.07 -0.61
C ALA A 88 20.98 3.15 -1.68
N ASP A 89 22.10 3.07 -2.40
CA ASP A 89 22.61 4.10 -3.31
C ASP A 89 22.22 3.87 -4.78
N GLU A 90 21.26 2.99 -5.06
CA GLU A 90 20.81 2.66 -6.41
C GLU A 90 20.25 3.90 -7.13
N GLY A 91 19.75 4.89 -6.38
CA GLY A 91 19.31 6.17 -6.91
C GLY A 91 17.99 6.11 -7.69
N ILE A 92 17.15 5.09 -7.44
CA ILE A 92 15.86 4.86 -8.10
C ILE A 92 14.72 5.12 -7.11
N PRO A 93 14.22 6.35 -6.94
CA PRO A 93 13.27 6.66 -5.87
C PRO A 93 11.81 6.28 -6.16
N VAL A 94 11.50 5.80 -7.38
CA VAL A 94 10.12 5.57 -7.84
C VAL A 94 10.05 4.33 -8.74
N ALA A 95 9.05 3.49 -8.50
CA ALA A 95 8.65 2.40 -9.38
C ALA A 95 7.26 2.64 -9.99
N ILE A 96 7.01 2.07 -11.16
CA ILE A 96 5.68 2.05 -11.79
C ILE A 96 5.19 0.61 -11.86
N ILE A 97 4.10 0.32 -11.17
CA ILE A 97 3.41 -0.97 -11.25
C ILE A 97 2.25 -0.86 -12.24
N ARG A 98 2.20 -1.75 -13.23
CA ARG A 98 1.15 -1.78 -14.27
C ARG A 98 0.53 -3.16 -14.36
N GLY A 99 -0.77 -3.21 -14.68
CA GLY A 99 -1.51 -4.46 -14.90
C GLY A 99 -2.19 -5.00 -13.64
N TYR A 100 -1.94 -4.42 -12.47
CA TYR A 100 -2.66 -4.75 -11.25
C TYR A 100 -4.03 -4.08 -11.21
N GLY A 101 -5.10 -4.87 -11.12
CA GLY A 101 -6.46 -4.38 -10.91
C GLY A 101 -6.69 -4.08 -9.43
N TYR A 102 -6.67 -2.81 -9.05
CA TYR A 102 -6.92 -2.35 -7.69
C TYR A 102 -8.27 -1.64 -7.56
N GLU A 103 -8.84 -1.69 -6.35
CA GLU A 103 -10.01 -0.92 -5.99
C GLU A 103 -9.61 0.54 -5.78
N ARG A 104 -10.29 1.45 -6.47
CA ARG A 104 -10.03 2.89 -6.35
C ARG A 104 -10.67 3.43 -5.08
N SER A 105 -9.91 4.20 -4.32
CA SER A 105 -10.42 4.93 -3.15
C SER A 105 -9.69 6.25 -2.99
N GLU A 106 -10.44 7.32 -2.71
CA GLU A 106 -9.89 8.66 -2.39
C GLU A 106 -10.03 8.98 -0.89
N THR A 107 -10.62 8.06 -0.13
CA THR A 107 -10.85 8.19 1.31
C THR A 107 -10.03 7.20 2.13
N SER A 108 -9.42 6.21 1.48
CA SER A 108 -8.58 5.23 2.16
C SER A 108 -7.24 5.84 2.54
N SER A 109 -6.70 5.42 3.69
CA SER A 109 -5.49 5.96 4.29
C SER A 109 -4.54 4.83 4.68
N ALA A 110 -3.23 5.03 4.53
CA ALA A 110 -2.24 4.05 5.02
C ALA A 110 -2.35 3.81 6.53
N ARG A 111 -2.98 4.72 7.29
CA ARG A 111 -3.28 4.52 8.72
C ARG A 111 -4.19 3.33 8.99
N GLU A 112 -4.99 2.89 8.02
CA GLU A 112 -5.82 1.70 8.15
C GLU A 112 -5.01 0.39 8.19
N LEU A 113 -3.76 0.41 7.73
CA LEU A 113 -2.81 -0.71 7.83
C LEU A 113 -2.25 -0.85 9.25
N VAL A 114 -2.20 0.26 9.99
CA VAL A 114 -1.76 0.27 11.38
C VAL A 114 -2.88 -0.29 12.25
N ARG A 115 -2.56 -1.32 13.03
CA ARG A 115 -3.52 -1.90 13.96
C ARG A 115 -3.87 -0.89 15.06
N PRO A 116 -5.16 -0.69 15.38
CA PRO A 116 -5.55 0.14 16.52
C PRO A 116 -4.92 -0.38 17.81
N ARG A 117 -4.53 0.54 18.70
CA ARG A 117 -3.79 0.21 19.92
C ARG A 117 -4.55 -0.76 20.82
N GLU A 118 -5.88 -0.63 20.88
CA GLU A 118 -6.76 -1.52 21.64
C GLU A 118 -6.81 -2.97 21.10
N MET A 119 -6.37 -3.19 19.87
CA MET A 119 -6.27 -4.51 19.24
C MET A 119 -4.81 -5.01 19.16
N ASP A 120 -3.85 -4.18 19.55
CA ASP A 120 -2.43 -4.55 19.54
C ASP A 120 -2.09 -5.32 20.80
N LEU A 121 -1.64 -6.58 20.62
CA LEU A 121 -1.24 -7.47 21.71
C LEU A 121 0.28 -7.52 21.89
N PHE A 122 1.03 -6.78 21.06
CA PHE A 122 2.49 -6.82 20.99
C PHE A 122 3.15 -5.52 21.47
N ILE A 123 2.37 -4.47 21.76
CA ILE A 123 2.80 -3.15 22.27
C ILE A 123 2.14 -2.84 23.61
#